data_AF-A0A523TPU3-F1
#
_entry.id   AF-A0A523TPU3-F1
#
_cell.length_a   1.000
_cell.length_b   1.000
_cell.length_c   1.000
_cell.angle_alpha   90.00
_cell.angle_beta   90.00
_cell.angle_gamma   90.00
#
_symmetry.space_group_name_H-M   'P 1'
#
loop_
_entity.id
_entity.type
_entity.pdbx_description
1 polymer ?
#
loop_
_entity_poly.entity_id
_entity_poly.type
_entity_poly.pdbx_seq_one_letter_code
_entity_poly.pdbx_strand_id
1 'polypeptide(L)'
;MVEKIIDISVINVGEIDGRSYLNKRDMERIGVDDFDIIQLINEFEDSCAVQVLENDEVEVETIAVDNGILDSANISDGDRVKIRKAHLKRDPITRVKFGIEPLEGQPVEECISYILENFDEMTSVIRNRPIYRNLQVDWPDAGCGHVKISFLESDPEIEGDEVGIIDPSGKEIEVQLVPSSEMSFNAVLVLDVSGSMSKEDMVVKGTGTAVEGLRRGLKGGKELENLLDEFDQKKVSRIKGAALATLLFLSQKVSRGWGEQLSIISFAGDVDVFEVDYGTGNPTPVIACTGQAKSAGLEIIADYVSKRCSTGGGLTFMSGALQQAYEMTAKFEPNSITGKMNPAMIVLLTDGQPNKGNGLGINPVPIARKCGRDYPNTVLYTIGLGEADNRLLKRLSEIGRGEFYEANDLGELTKFYDLLARRFMIALKTDASELVEEIPEDLFEEPEEIEETDEVELALEEEYGGPGDDIAEDIAEMDALEDEEDEEDEDDY
;
A
#
# COMPACT_ATOMS: atom_id res chain seq x y z
N MET A 1 -9.82 -11.73 35.84
CA MET A 1 -8.89 -10.78 36.47
C MET A 1 -8.87 -9.55 35.59
N VAL A 2 -8.96 -8.35 36.17
CA VAL A 2 -8.82 -7.11 35.38
C VAL A 2 -7.35 -6.97 35.03
N GLU A 3 -7.05 -6.90 33.74
CA GLU A 3 -5.69 -6.73 33.22
C GLU A 3 -5.17 -5.35 33.67
N LYS A 4 -3.96 -5.32 34.24
CA LYS A 4 -3.36 -4.07 34.74
C LYS A 4 -2.47 -3.51 33.63
N ILE A 5 -2.87 -2.34 33.12
CA ILE A 5 -2.14 -1.62 32.07
C ILE A 5 -1.72 -0.27 32.65
N ILE A 6 -0.46 0.13 32.43
CA ILE A 6 0.03 1.46 32.81
C ILE A 6 0.73 2.13 31.62
N ASP A 7 0.67 3.46 31.56
CA ASP A 7 1.38 4.28 30.58
C ASP A 7 2.72 4.75 31.14
N ILE A 8 3.79 4.56 30.37
CA ILE A 8 5.18 4.69 30.82
C ILE A 8 6.05 5.27 29.69
N SER A 9 7.03 6.08 30.05
CA SER A 9 8.01 6.63 29.11
C SER A 9 9.10 5.61 28.80
N VAL A 10 9.51 5.51 27.55
CA VAL A 10 10.59 4.64 27.11
C VAL A 10 11.92 5.40 27.14
N ILE A 11 12.97 4.74 27.63
CA ILE A 11 14.36 5.16 27.49
C ILE A 11 15.13 4.09 26.73
N ASN A 12 15.84 4.49 25.69
CA ASN A 12 16.79 3.62 24.99
C ASN A 12 18.11 3.56 25.76
N VAL A 13 18.53 2.36 26.16
CA VAL A 13 19.77 2.15 26.92
C VAL A 13 20.87 1.42 26.12
N GLY A 14 20.70 1.30 24.80
CA GLY A 14 21.62 0.59 23.93
C GLY A 14 21.44 -0.93 24.01
N GLU A 15 22.53 -1.69 23.94
CA GLU A 15 22.48 -3.16 23.94
C GLU A 15 22.52 -3.71 25.38
N ILE A 16 21.42 -4.32 25.81
CA ILE A 16 21.27 -4.98 27.11
C ILE A 16 20.75 -6.41 26.94
N ASP A 17 21.26 -7.11 25.93
CA ASP A 17 20.95 -8.50 25.59
C ASP A 17 19.45 -8.77 25.39
N GLY A 18 18.71 -7.82 24.79
CA GLY A 18 17.29 -7.97 24.50
C GLY A 18 16.38 -7.93 25.74
N ARG A 19 16.83 -7.28 26.81
CA ARG A 19 16.07 -7.12 28.07
C ARG A 19 15.52 -5.70 28.24
N SER A 20 14.79 -5.51 29.33
CA SER A 20 14.35 -4.21 29.81
C SER A 20 14.55 -4.10 31.32
N TYR A 21 14.69 -2.87 31.80
CA TYR A 21 14.77 -2.54 33.21
C TYR A 21 13.60 -1.64 33.62
N LEU A 22 13.07 -1.90 34.80
CA LEU A 22 11.89 -1.23 35.30
C LEU A 22 12.01 -0.99 36.80
N ASN A 23 11.45 0.12 37.28
CA ASN A 23 11.47 0.41 38.70
C ASN A 23 10.58 -0.59 39.47
N LYS A 24 11.01 -1.01 40.66
CA LYS A 24 10.24 -1.91 41.54
C LYS A 24 8.78 -1.50 41.70
N ARG A 25 8.52 -0.20 41.87
CA ARG A 25 7.16 0.31 42.07
C ARG A 25 6.26 0.08 40.87
N ASP A 26 6.78 0.20 39.66
CA ASP A 26 6.01 0.00 38.45
C ASP A 26 5.85 -1.50 38.13
N MET A 27 6.83 -2.33 38.47
CA MET A 27 6.68 -3.79 38.45
C MET A 27 5.54 -4.27 39.38
N GLU A 28 5.49 -3.73 40.61
CA GLU A 28 4.39 -4.00 41.56
C GLU A 28 3.02 -3.50 41.03
N ARG A 29 2.99 -2.36 40.33
CA ARG A 29 1.76 -1.82 39.71
C ARG A 29 1.19 -2.79 38.68
N ILE A 30 2.01 -3.33 37.80
CA ILE A 30 1.57 -4.27 36.74
C ILE A 30 1.51 -5.73 37.20
N GLY A 31 2.09 -6.06 38.35
CA GLY A 31 2.07 -7.42 38.93
C GLY A 31 3.02 -8.38 38.22
N VAL A 32 4.25 -7.91 37.97
CA VAL A 32 5.35 -8.72 37.42
C VAL A 32 6.53 -8.73 38.36
N ASP A 33 7.32 -9.81 38.30
CA ASP A 33 8.56 -9.98 39.04
C ASP A 33 9.77 -10.03 38.06
N ASP A 34 10.98 -10.15 38.59
CA ASP A 34 12.17 -10.36 37.76
C ASP A 34 11.99 -11.55 36.82
N PHE A 35 12.46 -11.39 35.58
CA PHE A 35 12.39 -12.38 34.49
C PHE A 35 10.99 -12.64 33.91
N ASP A 36 9.94 -12.00 34.43
CA ASP A 36 8.65 -11.99 33.73
C ASP A 36 8.77 -11.28 32.39
N ILE A 37 7.82 -11.58 31.49
CA ILE A 37 7.72 -10.96 30.18
C ILE A 37 6.57 -9.96 30.20
N ILE A 38 6.85 -8.77 29.71
CA ILE A 38 5.87 -7.70 29.52
C ILE A 38 5.69 -7.43 28.03
N GLN A 39 4.53 -6.92 27.67
CA GLN A 39 4.27 -6.37 26.35
C GLN A 39 4.31 -4.85 26.42
N LEU A 40 5.03 -4.23 25.48
CA LEU A 40 4.98 -2.80 25.21
C LEU A 40 4.07 -2.62 24.02
N ILE A 41 3.06 -1.76 24.16
CA ILE A 41 2.08 -1.48 23.11
C ILE A 41 2.21 0.00 22.77
N ASN A 42 2.55 0.29 21.52
CA ASN A 42 2.69 1.66 21.03
C ASN A 42 1.30 2.28 20.69
N GLU A 43 1.29 3.53 20.23
CA GLU A 43 0.05 4.22 19.86
C GLU A 43 -0.67 3.62 18.64
N PHE A 44 0.01 2.78 17.86
CA PHE A 44 -0.52 2.09 16.68
C PHE A 44 -1.01 0.66 16.97
N GLU A 45 -1.09 0.27 18.25
CA GLU A 45 -1.39 -1.10 18.71
C GLU A 45 -0.39 -2.15 18.23
N ASP A 46 0.77 -1.75 17.73
CA ASP A 46 1.87 -2.68 17.55
C ASP A 46 2.46 -3.01 18.90
N SER A 47 2.79 -4.28 19.08
CA SER A 47 3.22 -4.80 20.37
C SER A 47 4.52 -5.56 20.23
N CYS A 48 5.48 -5.23 21.07
CA CYS A 48 6.66 -6.06 21.27
C CYS A 48 6.65 -6.66 22.68
N ALA A 49 7.40 -7.74 22.85
CA ALA A 49 7.53 -8.41 24.13
C ALA A 49 8.98 -8.44 24.56
N VAL A 50 9.21 -8.19 25.85
CA VAL A 50 10.55 -8.12 26.42
C VAL A 50 10.55 -8.68 27.84
N GLN A 51 11.66 -9.30 28.22
CA GLN A 51 11.90 -9.72 29.59
C GLN A 51 12.27 -8.51 30.47
N VAL A 52 11.72 -8.42 31.67
CA VAL A 52 11.95 -7.31 32.58
C VAL A 52 12.81 -7.71 33.79
N LEU A 53 13.64 -6.79 34.25
CA LEU A 53 14.43 -6.88 35.48
C LEU A 53 14.25 -5.61 36.33
N GLU A 54 14.24 -5.78 37.64
CA GLU A 54 14.21 -4.69 38.61
C GLU A 54 15.52 -3.89 38.53
N ASN A 55 15.39 -2.57 38.39
CA ASN A 55 16.51 -1.64 38.55
C ASN A 55 16.05 -0.34 39.22
N ASP A 56 16.57 -0.07 40.41
CA ASP A 56 16.26 1.14 41.19
C ASP A 56 16.82 2.43 40.57
N GLU A 57 17.76 2.33 39.62
CA GLU A 57 18.29 3.48 38.88
C GLU A 57 17.32 3.98 37.80
N VAL A 58 16.35 3.16 37.38
CA VAL A 58 15.30 3.57 36.46
C VAL A 58 14.25 4.39 37.21
N GLU A 59 13.94 5.58 36.71
CA GLU A 59 12.93 6.45 37.29
C GLU A 59 11.53 5.79 37.27
N VAL A 60 10.69 6.15 38.23
CA VAL A 60 9.30 5.69 38.26
C VAL A 60 8.55 6.27 37.05
N GLU A 61 7.67 5.46 36.46
CA GLU A 61 6.96 5.72 35.19
C GLU A 61 7.86 5.75 33.95
N THR A 62 9.02 5.10 34.05
CA THR A 62 9.99 4.97 32.96
C THR A 62 10.46 3.52 32.80
N ILE A 63 10.64 3.07 31.56
CA ILE A 63 11.20 1.75 31.22
C ILE A 63 12.45 1.95 30.38
N ALA A 64 13.55 1.32 30.78
CA ALA A 64 14.77 1.26 29.98
C ALA A 64 14.76 0.00 29.12
N VAL A 65 14.91 0.11 27.81
CA VAL A 65 14.75 -1.01 26.86
C VAL A 65 15.93 -1.10 25.92
N ASP A 66 16.29 -2.34 25.55
CA ASP A 66 17.27 -2.67 24.52
C ASP A 66 16.93 -2.02 23.17
N ASN A 67 17.93 -1.40 22.54
CA ASN A 67 17.79 -0.73 21.24
C ASN A 67 17.20 -1.67 20.18
N GLY A 68 17.67 -2.91 20.09
CA GLY A 68 17.17 -3.86 19.09
C GLY A 68 15.72 -4.26 19.30
N ILE A 69 15.21 -4.20 20.54
CA ILE A 69 13.78 -4.40 20.82
C ILE A 69 12.98 -3.17 20.38
N LEU A 70 13.48 -1.97 20.67
CA LEU A 70 12.85 -0.71 20.30
C LEU A 70 12.75 -0.54 18.78
N ASP A 71 13.84 -0.81 18.06
CA ASP A 71 13.91 -0.76 16.60
C ASP A 71 12.90 -1.75 15.98
N SER A 72 12.84 -2.97 16.50
CA SER A 72 11.90 -4.00 16.03
C SER A 72 10.43 -3.64 16.22
N ALA A 73 10.14 -2.80 17.21
CA ALA A 73 8.79 -2.38 17.58
C ALA A 73 8.43 -0.98 17.06
N ASN A 74 9.37 -0.34 16.35
CA ASN A 74 9.28 1.05 15.90
C ASN A 74 8.90 2.01 17.03
N ILE A 75 9.55 1.84 18.20
CA ILE A 75 9.40 2.67 19.39
C ILE A 75 10.67 3.50 19.53
N SER A 76 10.54 4.81 19.66
CA SER A 76 11.66 5.74 19.84
C SER A 76 11.93 6.07 21.29
N ASP A 77 13.14 6.56 21.56
CA ASP A 77 13.49 7.14 22.86
C ASP A 77 12.56 8.32 23.21
N GLY A 78 12.00 8.31 24.42
CA GLY A 78 11.03 9.31 24.88
C GLY A 78 9.57 9.04 24.50
N ASP A 79 9.29 7.99 23.71
CA ASP A 79 7.91 7.60 23.41
C ASP A 79 7.17 7.13 24.67
N ARG A 80 5.85 7.34 24.69
CA ARG A 80 4.98 6.76 25.72
C ARG A 80 4.33 5.49 25.18
N VAL A 81 4.45 4.42 25.95
CA VAL A 81 3.89 3.11 25.62
C VAL A 81 3.01 2.62 26.76
N LYS A 82 2.03 1.80 26.41
CA LYS A 82 1.25 1.04 27.39
C LYS A 82 1.98 -0.26 27.68
N ILE A 83 2.22 -0.55 28.95
CA ILE A 83 2.78 -1.83 29.36
C ILE A 83 1.78 -2.67 30.13
N ARG A 84 1.86 -3.98 29.90
CA ARG A 84 1.09 -5.01 30.60
C ARG A 84 1.87 -6.30 30.69
N LYS A 85 1.45 -7.20 31.59
CA LYS A 85 2.00 -8.55 31.66
C LYS A 85 1.67 -9.32 30.38
N ALA A 86 2.65 -9.99 29.77
CA ALA A 86 2.45 -10.70 28.51
C ALA A 86 1.52 -11.91 28.65
N HIS A 87 0.72 -12.16 27.63
CA HIS A 87 -0.06 -13.38 27.50
C HIS A 87 0.82 -14.52 26.99
N LEU A 88 1.42 -15.26 27.92
CA LEU A 88 2.31 -16.36 27.57
C LEU A 88 1.55 -17.52 26.95
N LYS A 89 2.10 -18.03 25.85
CA LYS A 89 1.65 -19.29 25.27
C LYS A 89 1.85 -20.42 26.27
N ARG A 90 0.82 -21.25 26.44
CA ARG A 90 0.83 -22.34 27.44
C ARG A 90 1.83 -23.43 27.11
N ASP A 91 1.93 -23.77 25.83
CA ASP A 91 2.81 -24.82 25.33
C ASP A 91 4.12 -24.18 24.83
N PRO A 92 5.29 -24.76 25.18
CA PRO A 92 6.59 -24.23 24.76
C PRO A 92 6.75 -24.38 23.25
N ILE A 93 7.44 -23.42 22.63
CA ILE A 93 7.75 -23.47 21.20
C ILE A 93 8.80 -24.54 20.95
N THR A 94 8.46 -25.52 20.12
CA THR A 94 9.35 -26.67 19.78
C THR A 94 9.94 -26.57 18.38
N ARG A 95 9.24 -25.88 17.47
CA ARG A 95 9.74 -25.53 16.15
C ARG A 95 9.51 -24.06 15.88
N VAL A 96 10.48 -23.41 15.27
CA VAL A 96 10.38 -22.02 14.80
C VAL A 96 10.96 -21.91 13.41
N LYS A 97 10.32 -21.09 12.59
CA LYS A 97 10.85 -20.69 11.30
C LYS A 97 11.17 -19.21 11.32
N PHE A 98 12.43 -18.92 11.01
CA PHE A 98 12.93 -17.58 10.83
C PHE A 98 13.15 -17.28 9.36
N GLY A 99 12.78 -16.07 8.97
CA GLY A 99 13.16 -15.47 7.72
C GLY A 99 14.50 -14.75 7.89
N ILE A 100 15.40 -14.93 6.93
CA ILE A 100 16.72 -14.27 6.85
C ILE A 100 16.72 -13.26 5.71
N GLU A 101 17.00 -11.99 6.03
CA GLU A 101 17.10 -10.91 5.05
C GLU A 101 18.48 -10.22 5.13
N PRO A 102 19.32 -10.32 4.10
CA PRO A 102 20.57 -9.56 4.02
C PRO A 102 20.29 -8.10 3.67
N LEU A 103 20.93 -7.16 4.39
CA LEU A 103 20.70 -5.72 4.24
C LEU A 103 21.78 -5.01 3.42
N GLU A 104 22.93 -5.64 3.16
CA GLU A 104 24.03 -5.03 2.40
C GLU A 104 24.12 -5.55 0.95
N GLY A 105 23.18 -6.40 0.53
CA GLY A 105 23.08 -6.93 -0.83
C GLY A 105 23.83 -8.24 -1.06
N GLN A 106 24.15 -8.97 0.02
CA GLN A 106 24.66 -10.33 -0.05
C GLN A 106 23.60 -11.28 -0.63
N PRO A 107 24.00 -12.37 -1.31
CA PRO A 107 23.09 -13.44 -1.66
C PRO A 107 22.48 -14.06 -0.40
N VAL A 108 21.16 -14.19 -0.36
CA VAL A 108 20.44 -14.72 0.81
C VAL A 108 20.87 -16.15 1.14
N GLU A 109 21.16 -16.94 0.11
CA GLU A 109 21.62 -18.31 0.23
C GLU A 109 22.99 -18.41 0.92
N GLU A 110 23.88 -17.44 0.70
CA GLU A 110 25.18 -17.37 1.36
C GLU A 110 25.01 -17.00 2.84
N CYS A 111 24.15 -16.03 3.15
CA CYS A 111 23.83 -15.68 4.53
C CYS A 111 23.20 -16.86 5.29
N ILE A 112 22.24 -17.57 4.70
CA ILE A 112 21.63 -18.76 5.31
C ILE A 112 22.69 -19.84 5.55
N SER A 113 23.55 -20.11 4.56
CA SER A 113 24.63 -21.10 4.70
C SER A 113 25.58 -20.72 5.84
N TYR A 114 25.99 -19.45 5.91
CA TYR A 114 26.83 -18.93 7.01
C TYR A 114 26.16 -19.12 8.37
N ILE A 115 24.87 -18.78 8.49
CA ILE A 115 24.14 -18.88 9.75
C ILE A 115 23.99 -20.35 10.18
N LEU A 116 23.77 -21.28 9.25
CA LEU A 116 23.72 -22.71 9.57
C LEU A 116 25.07 -23.26 10.03
N GLU A 117 26.17 -22.77 9.45
CA GLU A 117 27.54 -23.12 9.87
C GLU A 117 27.93 -22.51 11.23
N ASN A 118 27.38 -21.32 11.56
CA ASN A 118 27.69 -20.54 12.76
C ASN A 118 26.46 -20.36 13.66
N PHE A 119 25.66 -21.43 13.79
CA PHE A 119 24.35 -21.37 14.44
C PHE A 119 24.40 -20.92 15.93
N ASP A 120 25.52 -21.16 16.60
CA ASP A 120 25.75 -20.70 17.97
C ASP A 120 25.72 -19.16 18.09
N GLU A 121 26.20 -18.45 17.06
CA GLU A 121 26.18 -16.99 17.02
C GLU A 121 24.74 -16.47 16.91
N MET A 122 23.94 -17.03 15.98
CA MET A 122 22.51 -16.70 15.86
C MET A 122 21.76 -17.00 17.16
N THR A 123 22.08 -18.13 17.80
CA THR A 123 21.45 -18.51 19.06
C THR A 123 21.70 -17.46 20.13
N SER A 124 22.88 -16.84 20.19
CA SER A 124 23.19 -15.79 21.17
C SER A 124 22.30 -14.55 21.00
N VAL A 125 21.96 -14.20 19.76
CA VAL A 125 21.12 -13.05 19.41
C VAL A 125 19.66 -13.27 19.81
N ILE A 126 19.17 -14.51 19.72
CA ILE A 126 17.74 -14.84 19.91
C ILE A 126 17.43 -15.37 21.32
N ARG A 127 18.39 -15.97 22.03
CA ARG A 127 18.17 -16.76 23.26
C ARG A 127 17.37 -16.04 24.36
N ASN A 128 17.57 -14.74 24.53
CA ASN A 128 16.91 -13.96 25.58
C ASN A 128 15.64 -13.23 25.11
N ARG A 129 15.28 -13.39 23.83
CA ARG A 129 14.16 -12.66 23.22
C ARG A 129 12.91 -13.54 23.22
N PRO A 130 11.78 -13.05 23.75
CA PRO A 130 10.49 -13.70 23.55
C PRO A 130 10.12 -13.73 22.07
N ILE A 131 9.41 -14.78 21.63
CA ILE A 131 8.86 -14.86 20.28
C ILE A 131 7.43 -14.29 20.25
N TYR A 132 7.16 -13.44 19.28
CA TYR A 132 5.83 -12.91 18.96
C TYR A 132 5.74 -12.68 17.45
N ARG A 133 4.52 -12.47 16.92
CA ARG A 133 4.26 -12.43 15.47
C ARG A 133 5.11 -11.43 14.68
N ASN A 134 5.41 -10.28 15.28
CA ASN A 134 6.18 -9.20 14.66
C ASN A 134 7.64 -9.17 15.12
N LEU A 135 8.15 -10.26 15.72
CA LEU A 135 9.55 -10.29 16.16
C LEU A 135 10.47 -10.10 14.95
N GLN A 136 11.28 -9.05 15.02
CA GLN A 136 12.35 -8.76 14.10
C GLN A 136 13.62 -8.47 14.91
N VAL A 137 14.76 -8.94 14.44
CA VAL A 137 16.04 -8.72 15.10
C VAL A 137 17.07 -8.38 14.06
N ASP A 138 17.65 -7.18 14.17
CA ASP A 138 18.78 -6.76 13.36
C ASP A 138 20.08 -7.31 13.95
N TRP A 139 20.92 -7.86 13.07
CA TRP A 139 22.22 -8.43 13.40
C TRP A 139 23.29 -7.80 12.49
N PRO A 140 23.75 -6.58 12.82
CA PRO A 140 24.68 -5.80 11.99
C PRO A 140 26.06 -6.44 11.87
N ASP A 141 26.54 -7.08 12.93
CA ASP A 141 27.90 -7.62 13.00
C ASP A 141 27.99 -9.12 12.67
N ALA A 142 27.02 -9.69 11.94
CA ALA A 142 27.13 -11.08 11.50
C ALA A 142 28.33 -11.21 10.54
N GLY A 143 29.05 -12.34 10.58
CA GLY A 143 30.24 -12.52 9.72
C GLY A 143 29.93 -12.60 8.21
N CYS A 144 28.65 -12.75 7.84
CA CYS A 144 28.16 -12.58 6.46
C CYS A 144 27.71 -11.15 6.12
N GLY A 145 27.93 -10.19 7.03
CA GLY A 145 27.48 -8.79 6.98
C GLY A 145 26.10 -8.59 7.59
N HIS A 146 25.51 -7.40 7.42
CA HIS A 146 24.29 -7.04 8.14
C HIS A 146 23.10 -7.89 7.69
N VAL A 147 22.53 -8.66 8.63
CA VAL A 147 21.38 -9.53 8.40
C VAL A 147 20.27 -9.20 9.38
N LYS A 148 19.03 -9.24 8.90
CA LYS A 148 17.83 -9.23 9.72
C LYS A 148 17.21 -10.62 9.83
N ILE A 149 16.77 -10.94 11.03
CA ILE A 149 16.07 -12.18 11.37
C ILE A 149 14.63 -11.84 11.74
N SER A 150 13.67 -12.38 11.01
CA SER A 150 12.24 -12.15 11.26
C SER A 150 11.53 -13.44 11.63
N PHE A 151 10.65 -13.42 12.62
CA PHE A 151 9.77 -14.54 12.92
C PHE A 151 8.75 -14.74 11.79
N LEU A 152 8.53 -15.98 11.36
CA LEU A 152 7.54 -16.32 10.33
C LEU A 152 6.42 -17.22 10.86
N GLU A 153 6.79 -18.33 11.50
CA GLU A 153 5.84 -19.31 12.04
C GLU A 153 6.48 -20.12 13.18
N SER A 154 5.64 -20.70 14.03
CA SER A 154 6.05 -21.61 15.11
C SER A 154 5.11 -22.81 15.22
N ASP A 155 5.60 -23.87 15.86
CA ASP A 155 4.79 -24.97 16.38
C ASP A 155 5.02 -25.13 17.89
N PRO A 156 3.99 -24.93 18.73
CA PRO A 156 2.62 -24.51 18.37
C PRO A 156 2.53 -23.06 17.85
N GLU A 157 1.54 -22.78 16.99
CA GLU A 157 1.36 -21.48 16.33
C GLU A 157 0.98 -20.39 17.33
N ILE A 158 1.66 -19.24 17.31
CA ILE A 158 1.34 -18.07 18.15
C ILE A 158 0.09 -17.37 17.59
N GLU A 159 -0.96 -17.28 18.40
CA GLU A 159 -2.23 -16.66 18.02
C GLU A 159 -2.41 -15.27 18.65
N GLY A 160 -2.98 -14.33 17.91
CA GLY A 160 -3.34 -13.00 18.45
C GLY A 160 -2.15 -12.25 19.06
N ASP A 161 -2.27 -11.90 20.34
CA ASP A 161 -1.29 -11.19 21.16
C ASP A 161 -0.47 -12.13 22.06
N GLU A 162 -0.45 -13.44 21.78
CA GLU A 162 0.35 -14.40 22.54
C GLU A 162 1.85 -14.15 22.37
N VAL A 163 2.60 -14.49 23.41
CA VAL A 163 4.07 -14.48 23.40
C VAL A 163 4.59 -15.87 23.73
N GLY A 164 5.40 -16.42 22.83
CA GLY A 164 6.08 -17.70 22.99
C GLY A 164 7.44 -17.55 23.66
N ILE A 165 7.82 -18.54 24.46
CA ILE A 165 9.19 -18.69 24.96
C ILE A 165 9.78 -19.91 24.28
N ILE A 166 10.96 -19.73 23.67
CA ILE A 166 11.73 -20.84 23.13
C ILE A 166 12.22 -21.69 24.31
N ASP A 167 11.92 -22.98 24.30
CA ASP A 167 12.03 -23.87 25.47
C ASP A 167 13.36 -23.73 26.24
N PRO A 168 13.37 -23.21 27.49
CA PRO A 168 14.56 -23.06 28.32
C PRO A 168 15.04 -24.37 28.96
N SER A 169 14.35 -25.50 28.74
CA SER A 169 14.66 -26.80 29.34
C SER A 169 15.75 -27.61 28.62
N GLY A 170 16.28 -27.11 27.50
CA GLY A 170 17.40 -27.72 26.78
C GLY A 170 17.02 -28.88 25.86
N LYS A 171 15.75 -28.98 25.45
CA LYS A 171 15.35 -29.86 24.35
C LYS A 171 15.78 -29.27 23.01
N GLU A 172 16.12 -30.15 22.06
CA GLU A 172 16.41 -29.75 20.69
C GLU A 172 15.18 -29.05 20.09
N ILE A 173 15.36 -27.77 19.73
CA ILE A 173 14.37 -26.97 19.00
C ILE A 173 14.67 -27.11 17.52
N GLU A 174 13.64 -27.37 16.70
CA GLU A 174 13.79 -27.36 15.26
C GLU A 174 13.74 -25.92 14.76
N VAL A 175 14.88 -25.39 14.32
CA VAL A 175 14.96 -24.06 13.71
C VAL A 175 15.07 -24.20 12.20
N GLN A 176 14.09 -23.64 11.48
CA GLN A 176 14.09 -23.58 10.04
C GLN A 176 14.43 -22.17 9.57
N LEU A 177 15.46 -22.03 8.75
CA LEU A 177 15.82 -20.77 8.11
C LEU A 177 15.31 -20.76 6.68
N VAL A 178 14.62 -19.69 6.29
CA VAL A 178 14.23 -19.44 4.91
C VAL A 178 14.60 -18.02 4.53
N PRO A 179 14.72 -17.69 3.24
CA PRO A 179 14.81 -16.30 2.81
C PRO A 179 13.61 -15.52 3.35
N SER A 180 13.85 -14.55 4.23
CA SER A 180 12.87 -13.49 4.47
C SER A 180 12.91 -12.59 3.27
N SER A 181 11.74 -12.14 2.88
CA SER A 181 11.57 -11.43 1.64
C SER A 181 10.74 -10.19 2.00
N GLU A 182 11.31 -9.33 2.85
CA GLU A 182 10.72 -8.04 3.20
C GLU A 182 11.60 -6.89 2.71
N MET A 183 11.93 -6.92 1.41
CA MET A 183 12.63 -5.82 0.76
C MET A 183 11.90 -4.50 1.01
N SER A 184 12.62 -3.47 1.47
CA SER A 184 12.09 -2.12 1.57
C SER A 184 11.82 -1.56 0.17
N PHE A 185 10.65 -0.96 -0.02
CA PHE A 185 10.26 -0.41 -1.31
C PHE A 185 9.49 0.90 -1.20
N ASN A 186 9.78 1.80 -2.12
CA ASN A 186 9.06 3.05 -2.26
C ASN A 186 7.75 2.80 -3.02
N ALA A 187 6.74 3.65 -2.81
CA ALA A 187 5.46 3.48 -3.47
C ALA A 187 4.88 4.79 -4.00
N VAL A 188 4.23 4.74 -5.16
CA VAL A 188 3.43 5.81 -5.73
C VAL A 188 1.99 5.31 -5.82
N LEU A 189 1.10 5.94 -5.06
CA LEU A 189 -0.33 5.62 -5.07
C LEU A 189 -1.03 6.56 -6.04
N VAL A 190 -1.72 6.01 -7.04
CA VAL A 190 -2.40 6.76 -8.10
C VAL A 190 -3.89 6.52 -7.95
N LEU A 191 -4.62 7.55 -7.51
CA LEU A 191 -6.02 7.50 -7.11
C LEU A 191 -6.91 8.18 -8.15
N ASP A 192 -7.81 7.41 -8.75
CA ASP A 192 -8.86 7.97 -9.60
C ASP A 192 -9.91 8.67 -8.75
N VAL A 193 -10.11 9.97 -9.01
CA VAL A 193 -11.12 10.81 -8.34
C VAL A 193 -12.15 11.33 -9.34
N SER A 194 -12.33 10.65 -10.47
CA SER A 194 -13.33 10.98 -11.49
C SER A 194 -14.77 10.79 -10.99
N GLY A 195 -15.73 11.31 -11.76
CA GLY A 195 -17.15 11.24 -11.39
C GLY A 195 -17.69 9.81 -11.23
N SER A 196 -17.18 8.85 -12.02
CA SER A 196 -17.61 7.44 -11.96
C SER A 196 -17.28 6.78 -10.62
N MET A 197 -16.19 7.22 -9.98
CA MET A 197 -15.75 6.77 -8.66
C MET A 197 -16.69 7.22 -7.51
N SER A 198 -17.63 8.14 -7.77
CA SER A 198 -18.61 8.60 -6.78
C SER A 198 -19.79 7.64 -6.56
N LYS A 199 -19.93 6.58 -7.36
CA LYS A 199 -21.01 5.59 -7.21
C LYS A 199 -20.92 4.84 -5.87
N GLU A 200 -22.02 4.82 -5.11
CA GLU A 200 -22.18 4.13 -3.81
C GLU A 200 -22.56 2.65 -3.95
N ASP A 201 -21.73 1.87 -4.64
CA ASP A 201 -22.00 0.46 -4.92
C ASP A 201 -21.01 -0.51 -4.27
N MET A 202 -19.92 -0.02 -3.69
CA MET A 202 -18.90 -0.87 -3.07
C MET A 202 -19.37 -1.38 -1.71
N VAL A 203 -19.32 -2.70 -1.51
CA VAL A 203 -19.81 -3.35 -0.28
C VAL A 203 -18.73 -3.31 0.80
N VAL A 204 -19.13 -2.96 2.03
CA VAL A 204 -18.23 -2.96 3.19
C VAL A 204 -18.34 -4.30 3.92
N LYS A 205 -17.25 -5.08 3.95
CA LYS A 205 -17.15 -6.35 4.68
C LYS A 205 -15.77 -6.50 5.33
N GLY A 206 -15.74 -7.01 6.55
CA GLY A 206 -14.49 -7.45 7.19
C GLY A 206 -13.49 -6.33 7.53
N THR A 207 -13.95 -5.07 7.59
CA THR A 207 -13.09 -3.89 7.78
C THR A 207 -13.14 -3.31 9.18
N GLY A 208 -14.04 -3.78 10.05
CA GLY A 208 -14.26 -3.17 11.37
C GLY A 208 -13.02 -3.10 12.26
N THR A 209 -12.20 -4.16 12.28
CA THR A 209 -10.94 -4.15 13.04
C THR A 209 -9.91 -3.19 12.46
N ALA A 210 -9.84 -3.10 11.12
CA ALA A 210 -8.91 -2.21 10.42
C ALA A 210 -9.28 -0.73 10.57
N VAL A 211 -10.58 -0.42 10.49
CA VAL A 211 -11.13 0.93 10.72
C VAL A 211 -10.90 1.36 12.16
N GLU A 212 -11.16 0.48 13.13
CA GLU A 212 -10.92 0.78 14.55
C GLU A 212 -9.42 0.99 14.83
N GLY A 213 -8.54 0.20 14.20
CA GLY A 213 -7.09 0.40 14.27
C GLY A 213 -6.66 1.78 13.76
N LEU A 214 -7.22 2.23 12.63
CA LEU A 214 -6.99 3.59 12.12
C LEU A 214 -7.54 4.68 13.04
N ARG A 215 -8.73 4.50 13.62
CA ARG A 215 -9.30 5.46 14.59
C ARG A 215 -8.42 5.64 15.82
N ARG A 216 -7.74 4.58 16.26
CA ARG A 216 -6.84 4.62 17.42
C ARG A 216 -5.47 5.17 17.08
N GLY A 217 -4.95 4.81 15.91
CA GLY A 217 -3.61 5.20 15.45
C GLY A 217 -3.51 6.61 14.87
N LEU A 218 -4.63 7.23 14.45
CA LEU A 218 -4.64 8.57 13.87
C LEU A 218 -5.38 9.55 14.78
N LYS A 219 -4.73 10.67 15.16
CA LYS A 219 -5.38 11.78 15.89
C LYS A 219 -6.04 12.74 14.89
N GLY A 220 -6.71 12.18 13.88
CA GLY A 220 -7.21 12.94 12.73
C GLY A 220 -8.26 13.99 13.08
N GLY A 221 -8.48 14.91 12.14
CA GLY A 221 -9.53 15.92 12.24
C GLY A 221 -10.93 15.37 12.01
N LYS A 222 -11.94 16.25 12.14
CA LYS A 222 -13.36 15.91 11.91
C LYS A 222 -13.62 15.26 10.55
N GLU A 223 -12.82 15.57 9.54
CA GLU A 223 -12.96 15.02 8.19
C GLU A 223 -12.61 13.52 8.14
N LEU A 224 -11.55 13.09 8.83
CA LEU A 224 -11.21 11.68 8.97
C LEU A 224 -12.27 10.94 9.79
N GLU A 225 -12.72 11.50 10.91
CA GLU A 225 -13.81 10.89 11.71
C GLU A 225 -15.07 10.69 10.86
N ASN A 226 -15.48 11.73 10.11
CA ASN A 226 -16.62 11.64 9.19
C ASN A 226 -16.41 10.56 8.13
N LEU A 227 -15.21 10.47 7.53
CA LEU A 227 -14.90 9.43 6.56
C LEU A 227 -15.03 8.03 7.19
N LEU A 228 -14.45 7.82 8.38
CA LEU A 228 -14.44 6.52 9.07
C LEU A 228 -15.83 6.10 9.56
N ASP A 229 -16.70 7.04 9.94
CA ASP A 229 -18.09 6.78 10.35
C ASP A 229 -18.96 6.26 9.20
N GLU A 230 -18.64 6.60 7.96
CA GLU A 230 -19.37 6.09 6.80
C GLU A 230 -19.13 4.61 6.54
N PHE A 231 -18.05 4.02 7.04
CA PHE A 231 -17.76 2.59 6.88
C PHE A 231 -18.54 1.70 7.84
N ASP A 232 -19.35 2.27 8.74
CA ASP A 232 -20.40 1.53 9.45
C ASP A 232 -21.60 1.23 8.53
N GLN A 233 -21.66 1.84 7.33
CA GLN A 233 -22.70 1.58 6.34
C GLN A 233 -22.44 0.30 5.55
N LYS A 234 -23.51 -0.28 4.98
CA LYS A 234 -23.41 -1.51 4.16
C LYS A 234 -22.73 -1.29 2.80
N LYS A 235 -22.80 -0.06 2.28
CA LYS A 235 -22.22 0.34 1.00
C LYS A 235 -21.65 1.74 1.13
N VAL A 236 -20.56 2.00 0.41
CA VAL A 236 -19.88 3.29 0.33
C VAL A 236 -19.50 3.58 -1.12
N SER A 237 -19.09 4.82 -1.41
CA SER A 237 -18.58 5.15 -2.74
C SER A 237 -17.22 4.51 -3.02
N ARG A 238 -16.97 4.18 -4.30
CA ARG A 238 -15.69 3.57 -4.74
C ARG A 238 -14.48 4.43 -4.36
N ILE A 239 -14.62 5.74 -4.50
CA ILE A 239 -13.60 6.74 -4.13
C ILE A 239 -13.27 6.68 -2.63
N LYS A 240 -14.28 6.54 -1.77
CA LYS A 240 -14.07 6.36 -0.31
C LYS A 240 -13.43 5.01 -0.01
N GLY A 241 -13.81 3.96 -0.74
CA GLY A 241 -13.13 2.67 -0.67
C GLY A 241 -11.64 2.73 -0.94
N ALA A 242 -11.28 3.36 -2.06
CA ALA A 242 -9.90 3.59 -2.45
C ALA A 242 -9.14 4.42 -1.40
N ALA A 243 -9.79 5.45 -0.84
CA ALA A 243 -9.25 6.26 0.23
C ALA A 243 -8.89 5.44 1.48
N LEU A 244 -9.85 4.67 2.00
CA LEU A 244 -9.62 3.87 3.21
C LEU A 244 -8.53 2.82 2.99
N ALA A 245 -8.51 2.17 1.83
CA ALA A 245 -7.48 1.18 1.53
C ALA A 245 -6.10 1.82 1.38
N THR A 246 -6.03 3.03 0.81
CA THR A 246 -4.81 3.85 0.80
C THR A 246 -4.34 4.14 2.22
N LEU A 247 -5.23 4.59 3.11
CA LEU A 247 -4.87 4.85 4.51
C LEU A 247 -4.38 3.61 5.25
N LEU A 248 -5.00 2.45 5.00
CA LEU A 248 -4.56 1.18 5.59
C LEU A 248 -3.17 0.77 5.08
N PHE A 249 -2.96 0.81 3.76
CA PHE A 249 -1.64 0.54 3.18
C PHE A 249 -0.57 1.47 3.74
N LEU A 250 -0.89 2.76 3.85
CA LEU A 250 0.00 3.76 4.43
C LEU A 250 0.31 3.46 5.88
N SER A 251 -0.70 3.15 6.70
CA SER A 251 -0.49 2.81 8.10
C SER A 251 0.46 1.63 8.25
N GLN A 252 0.31 0.59 7.42
CA GLN A 252 1.21 -0.57 7.44
C GLN A 252 2.65 -0.21 7.03
N LYS A 253 2.81 0.60 5.97
CA LYS A 253 4.12 1.05 5.48
C LYS A 253 4.84 1.95 6.48
N VAL A 254 4.11 2.90 7.04
CA VAL A 254 4.60 3.82 8.07
C VAL A 254 4.92 3.09 9.38
N SER A 255 4.14 2.07 9.75
CA SER A 255 4.44 1.23 10.91
C SER A 255 5.71 0.41 10.76
N ARG A 256 6.12 0.04 9.53
CA ARG A 256 7.41 -0.65 9.32
C ARG A 256 8.58 0.28 9.64
N GLY A 257 8.65 1.48 9.06
CA GLY A 257 9.70 2.47 9.39
C GLY A 257 11.07 2.26 8.71
N TRP A 258 11.12 1.59 7.56
CA TRP A 258 12.35 1.09 6.93
C TRP A 258 13.06 2.08 5.97
N GLY A 259 12.87 3.38 6.19
CA GLY A 259 13.37 4.41 5.26
C GLY A 259 12.62 4.44 3.92
N GLU A 260 11.42 3.85 3.88
CA GLU A 260 10.54 3.83 2.71
C GLU A 260 9.96 5.22 2.45
N GLN A 261 9.79 5.52 1.17
CA GLN A 261 9.24 6.79 0.72
C GLN A 261 7.99 6.58 -0.12
N LEU A 262 7.08 7.55 -0.06
CA LEU A 262 5.80 7.46 -0.70
C LEU A 262 5.43 8.75 -1.43
N SER A 263 4.67 8.62 -2.52
CA SER A 263 4.02 9.75 -3.18
C SER A 263 2.56 9.39 -3.48
N ILE A 264 1.68 10.40 -3.45
CA ILE A 264 0.26 10.23 -3.74
C ILE A 264 -0.10 11.16 -4.89
N ILE A 265 -0.76 10.59 -5.88
CA ILE A 265 -1.25 11.30 -7.05
C ILE A 265 -2.75 11.06 -7.11
N SER A 266 -3.55 12.11 -7.23
CA SER A 266 -4.94 11.98 -7.61
C SER A 266 -5.13 12.44 -9.06
N PHE A 267 -6.07 11.84 -9.78
CA PHE A 267 -6.35 12.24 -11.15
C PHE A 267 -7.84 12.16 -11.48
N ALA A 268 -8.29 13.15 -12.25
CA ALA A 268 -9.56 13.17 -12.95
C ALA A 268 -9.30 13.85 -14.30
N GLY A 269 -9.84 15.05 -14.53
CA GLY A 269 -9.54 15.87 -15.73
C GLY A 269 -8.07 16.29 -15.84
N ASP A 270 -7.43 16.47 -14.68
CA ASP A 270 -6.02 16.82 -14.53
C ASP A 270 -5.35 15.87 -13.52
N VAL A 271 -4.02 15.94 -13.45
CA VAL A 271 -3.20 15.17 -12.50
C VAL A 271 -2.75 16.10 -11.38
N ASP A 272 -3.02 15.71 -10.14
CA ASP A 272 -2.64 16.45 -8.93
C ASP A 272 -1.69 15.60 -8.10
N VAL A 273 -0.46 16.09 -7.90
CA VAL A 273 0.53 15.46 -7.03
C VAL A 273 0.37 16.06 -5.64
N PHE A 274 0.16 15.21 -4.65
CA PHE A 274 0.07 15.65 -3.27
C PHE A 274 1.42 16.10 -2.75
N GLU A 275 1.48 17.31 -2.18
CA GLU A 275 2.68 17.88 -1.57
C GLU A 275 2.44 18.11 -0.08
N VAL A 276 3.45 17.78 0.73
CA VAL A 276 3.45 17.96 2.18
C VAL A 276 4.48 19.01 2.56
N ASP A 277 4.10 19.97 3.40
CA ASP A 277 5.03 20.89 4.05
C ASP A 277 5.20 20.47 5.52
N TYR A 278 6.40 20.02 5.87
CA TYR A 278 6.77 19.66 7.25
C TYR A 278 7.15 20.89 8.10
N GLY A 279 6.56 22.06 7.81
CA GLY A 279 6.83 23.32 8.49
C GLY A 279 8.14 24.00 8.05
N THR A 280 8.70 23.58 6.91
CA THR A 280 9.93 24.15 6.34
C THR A 280 9.64 25.27 5.34
N GLY A 281 8.37 25.44 4.93
CA GLY A 281 7.94 26.41 3.92
C GLY A 281 8.25 25.97 2.49
N ASN A 282 8.74 24.75 2.30
CA ASN A 282 9.02 24.13 1.00
C ASN A 282 8.25 22.81 0.93
N PRO A 283 7.06 22.79 0.30
CA PRO A 283 6.30 21.57 0.07
C PRO A 283 7.12 20.56 -0.72
N THR A 284 6.99 19.28 -0.38
CA THR A 284 7.63 18.18 -1.10
C THR A 284 6.59 17.13 -1.52
N PRO A 285 6.71 16.56 -2.72
CA PRO A 285 5.83 15.47 -3.18
C PRO A 285 6.24 14.09 -2.64
N VAL A 286 7.29 14.03 -1.80
CA VAL A 286 7.85 12.82 -1.20
C VAL A 286 7.55 12.78 0.29
N ILE A 287 6.88 11.71 0.71
CA ILE A 287 6.49 11.45 2.09
C ILE A 287 7.44 10.42 2.66
N ALA A 288 8.22 10.81 3.67
CA ALA A 288 9.11 9.89 4.37
C ALA A 288 8.33 9.11 5.43
N CYS A 289 8.45 7.78 5.42
CA CYS A 289 7.77 6.90 6.37
C CYS A 289 8.54 6.71 7.69
N THR A 290 9.42 7.66 8.07
CA THR A 290 10.31 7.57 9.24
C THR A 290 10.28 8.84 10.11
N GLY A 291 10.57 8.69 11.41
CA GLY A 291 10.76 9.81 12.35
C GLY A 291 9.51 10.65 12.63
N GLN A 292 9.68 11.95 12.93
CA GLN A 292 8.57 12.89 13.20
C GLN A 292 7.65 13.12 11.98
N ALA A 293 8.11 12.82 10.77
CA ALA A 293 7.30 12.89 9.55
C ALA A 293 6.23 11.79 9.48
N LYS A 294 6.35 10.72 10.29
CA LYS A 294 5.47 9.54 10.22
C LYS A 294 4.04 9.82 10.72
N SER A 295 3.87 10.46 11.88
CA SER A 295 2.55 10.77 12.44
C SER A 295 1.90 11.97 11.73
N ALA A 296 2.66 13.03 11.48
CA ALA A 296 2.19 14.20 10.74
C ALA A 296 1.81 13.85 9.29
N GLY A 297 2.58 12.97 8.63
CA GLY A 297 2.32 12.55 7.25
C GLY A 297 0.97 11.85 7.10
N LEU A 298 0.65 10.89 7.96
CA LEU A 298 -0.63 10.16 7.86
C LEU A 298 -1.85 11.05 8.06
N GLU A 299 -1.80 12.01 8.99
CA GLU A 299 -2.90 12.95 9.23
C GLU A 299 -3.13 13.88 8.04
N ILE A 300 -2.07 14.46 7.48
CA ILE A 300 -2.17 15.38 6.33
C ILE A 300 -2.63 14.61 5.08
N ILE A 301 -2.19 13.37 4.90
CA ILE A 301 -2.66 12.49 3.82
C ILE A 301 -4.14 12.15 4.03
N ALA A 302 -4.55 11.79 5.24
CA ALA A 302 -5.95 11.50 5.56
C ALA A 302 -6.86 12.67 5.23
N ASP A 303 -6.47 13.89 5.59
CA ASP A 303 -7.20 15.10 5.24
C ASP A 303 -7.22 15.34 3.72
N TYR A 304 -6.08 15.20 3.03
CA TYR A 304 -6.02 15.38 1.57
C TYR A 304 -6.92 14.40 0.82
N VAL A 305 -6.79 13.11 1.15
CA VAL A 305 -7.59 12.04 0.55
C VAL A 305 -9.07 12.30 0.86
N SER A 306 -9.44 12.63 2.10
CA SER A 306 -10.83 12.93 2.48
C SER A 306 -11.41 14.12 1.69
N LYS A 307 -10.65 15.20 1.55
CA LYS A 307 -11.06 16.39 0.77
C LYS A 307 -11.23 16.07 -0.71
N ARG A 308 -10.24 15.42 -1.33
CA ARG A 308 -10.29 15.07 -2.76
C ARG A 308 -11.41 14.08 -3.07
N CYS A 309 -11.68 13.14 -2.16
CA CYS A 309 -12.77 12.19 -2.29
C CYS A 309 -14.16 12.84 -2.17
N SER A 310 -14.24 14.08 -1.68
CA SER A 310 -15.48 14.85 -1.54
C SER A 310 -15.82 15.71 -2.78
N THR A 311 -14.88 15.88 -3.71
CA THR A 311 -14.99 16.81 -4.86
C THR A 311 -14.98 16.12 -6.23
N GLY A 312 -15.26 14.81 -6.27
CA GLY A 312 -15.14 14.00 -7.49
C GLY A 312 -15.89 14.59 -8.69
N GLY A 313 -15.20 14.75 -9.82
CA GLY A 313 -15.76 15.37 -11.01
C GLY A 313 -14.81 15.36 -12.20
N GLY A 314 -15.38 15.39 -13.41
CA GLY A 314 -14.60 15.45 -14.64
C GLY A 314 -14.25 14.10 -15.25
N LEU A 315 -13.44 14.20 -16.30
CA LEU A 315 -13.09 13.17 -17.27
C LEU A 315 -11.77 12.48 -16.85
N THR A 316 -11.65 11.16 -16.77
CA THR A 316 -10.43 10.36 -16.40
C THR A 316 -9.18 10.48 -17.32
N PHE A 317 -8.14 11.22 -16.91
CA PHE A 317 -6.86 11.41 -17.62
C PHE A 317 -5.75 10.43 -17.17
N MET A 318 -5.98 9.13 -17.39
CA MET A 318 -5.09 8.05 -16.93
C MET A 318 -3.67 8.10 -17.52
N SER A 319 -3.50 8.50 -18.78
CA SER A 319 -2.20 8.53 -19.43
C SER A 319 -1.25 9.53 -18.77
N GLY A 320 -1.74 10.72 -18.43
CA GLY A 320 -0.95 11.72 -17.70
C GLY A 320 -0.62 11.26 -16.29
N ALA A 321 -1.59 10.62 -15.60
CA ALA A 321 -1.38 10.11 -14.25
C ALA A 321 -0.28 9.04 -14.20
N LEU A 322 -0.27 8.11 -15.16
CA LEU A 322 0.79 7.10 -15.28
C LEU A 322 2.15 7.73 -15.55
N GLN A 323 2.24 8.65 -16.51
CA GLN A 323 3.51 9.33 -16.80
C GLN A 323 4.06 10.02 -15.55
N GLN A 324 3.21 10.79 -14.87
CA GLN A 324 3.59 11.50 -13.65
C GLN A 324 4.03 10.53 -12.54
N ALA A 325 3.35 9.39 -12.39
CA ALA A 325 3.69 8.38 -11.39
C ALA A 325 5.09 7.79 -11.61
N TYR A 326 5.46 7.51 -12.85
CA TYR A 326 6.81 7.04 -13.17
C TYR A 326 7.87 8.12 -12.92
N GLU A 327 7.62 9.36 -13.34
CA GLU A 327 8.53 10.49 -13.08
C GLU A 327 8.72 10.74 -11.57
N MET A 328 7.69 10.48 -10.76
CA MET A 328 7.79 10.58 -9.31
C MET A 328 8.75 9.56 -8.70
N THR A 329 8.91 8.37 -9.30
CA THR A 329 9.86 7.37 -8.79
C THR A 329 11.32 7.84 -8.84
N ALA A 330 11.66 8.73 -9.77
CA ALA A 330 13.00 9.34 -9.85
C ALA A 330 13.24 10.45 -8.82
N LYS A 331 12.20 10.93 -8.14
CA LYS A 331 12.32 11.95 -7.09
C LYS A 331 12.55 11.36 -5.70
N PHE A 332 12.44 10.04 -5.55
CA PHE A 332 12.79 9.41 -4.29
C PHE A 332 14.29 9.53 -4.02
N GLU A 333 14.63 9.66 -2.75
CA GLU A 333 16.01 9.72 -2.29
C GLU A 333 16.51 8.32 -1.88
N PRO A 334 17.83 8.12 -1.79
CA PRO A 334 18.39 6.90 -1.22
C PRO A 334 17.84 6.66 0.19
N ASN A 335 17.56 5.39 0.50
CA ASN A 335 17.07 4.97 1.79
C ASN A 335 18.02 5.43 2.89
N SER A 336 17.49 6.10 3.91
CA SER A 336 18.27 6.67 5.02
C SER A 336 19.03 5.62 5.85
N ILE A 337 18.58 4.37 5.81
CA ILE A 337 19.16 3.25 6.56
C ILE A 337 20.24 2.54 5.71
N THR A 338 19.93 2.20 4.46
CA THR A 338 20.83 1.38 3.62
C THR A 338 21.74 2.21 2.70
N GLY A 339 21.45 3.50 2.52
CA GLY A 339 22.16 4.39 1.60
C GLY A 339 21.95 4.06 0.11
N LYS A 340 21.07 3.10 -0.23
CA LYS A 340 20.77 2.66 -1.60
C LYS A 340 19.37 3.10 -2.03
N MET A 341 19.14 3.15 -3.34
CA MET A 341 17.80 3.39 -3.88
C MET A 341 16.92 2.16 -3.68
N ASN A 342 15.78 2.36 -3.03
CA ASN A 342 14.75 1.32 -2.95
C ASN A 342 14.09 1.17 -4.34
N PRO A 343 13.69 -0.05 -4.74
CA PRO A 343 12.80 -0.22 -5.89
C PRO A 343 11.44 0.42 -5.63
N ALA A 344 10.72 0.73 -6.70
CA ALA A 344 9.46 1.47 -6.63
C ALA A 344 8.26 0.64 -7.10
N MET A 345 7.16 0.78 -6.38
CA MET A 345 5.87 0.22 -6.73
C MET A 345 4.93 1.36 -7.15
N ILE A 346 4.24 1.22 -8.27
CA ILE A 346 3.11 2.09 -8.62
C ILE A 346 1.83 1.29 -8.44
N VAL A 347 0.86 1.83 -7.70
CA VAL A 347 -0.47 1.22 -7.54
C VAL A 347 -1.51 2.16 -8.11
N LEU A 348 -2.14 1.75 -9.22
CA LEU A 348 -3.22 2.48 -9.87
C LEU A 348 -4.58 1.95 -9.40
N LEU A 349 -5.35 2.79 -8.70
CA LEU A 349 -6.72 2.50 -8.25
C LEU A 349 -7.70 3.27 -9.13
N THR A 350 -8.53 2.57 -9.90
CA THR A 350 -9.44 3.19 -10.87
C THR A 350 -10.62 2.29 -11.17
N ASP A 351 -11.74 2.89 -11.58
CA ASP A 351 -12.84 2.18 -12.22
C ASP A 351 -12.73 2.17 -13.76
N GLY A 352 -11.52 2.38 -14.27
CA GLY A 352 -11.03 1.81 -15.52
C GLY A 352 -11.61 2.38 -16.81
N GLN A 353 -12.35 3.48 -16.79
CA GLN A 353 -12.85 4.10 -18.02
C GLN A 353 -11.98 5.32 -18.39
N PRO A 354 -10.89 5.16 -19.16
CA PRO A 354 -10.23 6.32 -19.75
C PRO A 354 -11.23 7.04 -20.66
N ASN A 355 -11.21 8.37 -20.66
CA ASN A 355 -12.22 9.10 -21.43
C ASN A 355 -12.16 8.78 -22.92
N LYS A 356 -13.37 8.72 -23.49
CA LYS A 356 -13.66 8.89 -24.91
C LYS A 356 -14.03 10.35 -25.22
N GLY A 357 -13.23 11.32 -24.78
CA GLY A 357 -13.52 12.75 -24.97
C GLY A 357 -12.63 13.41 -26.03
N ASN A 358 -13.24 14.11 -27.00
CA ASN A 358 -12.66 14.77 -28.19
C ASN A 358 -12.10 13.85 -29.30
N GLY A 359 -12.47 12.57 -29.33
CA GLY A 359 -12.10 11.66 -30.42
C GLY A 359 -10.68 11.06 -30.34
N LEU A 360 -9.84 11.50 -29.40
CA LEU A 360 -8.54 10.91 -29.11
C LEU A 360 -8.40 10.69 -27.60
N GLY A 361 -9.12 9.69 -27.08
CA GLY A 361 -8.75 9.13 -25.77
C GLY A 361 -7.30 8.67 -25.86
N ILE A 362 -6.39 9.33 -25.15
CA ILE A 362 -4.98 8.96 -25.19
C ILE A 362 -4.86 7.59 -24.51
N ASN A 363 -4.62 6.58 -25.35
CA ASN A 363 -4.41 5.22 -24.88
C ASN A 363 -3.24 5.22 -23.87
N PRO A 364 -3.42 4.74 -22.63
CA PRO A 364 -2.34 4.69 -21.64
C PRO A 364 -1.27 3.64 -21.95
N VAL A 365 -1.54 2.68 -22.84
CA VAL A 365 -0.64 1.55 -23.17
C VAL A 365 0.73 1.99 -23.71
N PRO A 366 0.85 2.91 -24.69
CA PRO A 366 2.15 3.39 -25.16
C PRO A 366 2.97 4.08 -24.06
N ILE A 367 2.31 4.81 -23.16
CA ILE A 367 2.96 5.47 -22.01
C ILE A 367 3.50 4.42 -21.05
N ALA A 368 2.68 3.45 -20.65
CA ALA A 368 3.11 2.36 -19.78
C ALA A 368 4.30 1.58 -20.37
N ARG A 369 4.29 1.32 -21.69
CA ARG A 369 5.40 0.62 -22.38
C ARG A 369 6.67 1.44 -22.39
N LYS A 370 6.58 2.74 -22.69
CA LYS A 370 7.74 3.63 -22.66
C LYS A 370 8.32 3.71 -21.24
N CYS A 371 7.49 4.03 -20.26
CA CYS A 371 7.91 4.17 -18.87
C CYS A 371 8.40 2.86 -18.26
N GLY A 372 7.79 1.71 -18.58
CA GLY A 372 8.28 0.41 -18.11
C GLY A 372 9.72 0.11 -18.56
N ARG A 373 10.14 0.62 -19.73
CA ARG A 373 11.54 0.54 -20.19
C ARG A 373 12.44 1.56 -19.51
N ASP A 374 11.97 2.80 -19.37
CA ASP A 374 12.76 3.91 -18.81
C ASP A 374 13.00 3.76 -17.29
N TYR A 375 12.12 3.01 -16.60
CA TYR A 375 12.16 2.80 -15.15
C TYR A 375 12.22 1.30 -14.79
N PRO A 376 13.37 0.62 -15.00
CA PRO A 376 13.49 -0.83 -14.88
C PRO A 376 13.38 -1.37 -13.44
N ASN A 377 13.47 -0.50 -12.43
CA ASN A 377 13.27 -0.87 -11.02
C ASN A 377 11.87 -0.52 -10.50
N THR A 378 10.92 -0.26 -11.40
CA THR A 378 9.55 0.12 -11.08
C THR A 378 8.55 -0.92 -11.58
N VAL A 379 7.60 -1.31 -10.72
CA VAL A 379 6.52 -2.27 -11.07
C VAL A 379 5.16 -1.59 -10.96
N LEU A 380 4.29 -1.77 -11.95
CA LEU A 380 2.92 -1.21 -11.98
C LEU A 380 1.88 -2.26 -11.64
N TYR A 381 1.13 -2.03 -10.57
CA TYR A 381 -0.07 -2.76 -10.19
C TYR A 381 -1.31 -1.96 -10.54
N THR A 382 -2.35 -2.65 -10.99
CA THR A 382 -3.63 -2.04 -11.32
C THR A 382 -4.73 -2.70 -10.48
N ILE A 383 -5.57 -1.87 -9.87
CA ILE A 383 -6.71 -2.29 -9.09
C ILE A 383 -7.97 -1.73 -9.75
N GLY A 384 -8.81 -2.64 -10.25
CA GLY A 384 -10.12 -2.33 -10.80
C GLY A 384 -11.17 -2.26 -9.70
N LEU A 385 -11.94 -1.16 -9.68
CA LEU A 385 -13.05 -0.96 -8.76
C LEU A 385 -14.38 -0.95 -9.52
N GLY A 386 -15.32 -1.81 -9.14
CA GLY A 386 -16.66 -1.84 -9.74
C GLY A 386 -16.66 -2.18 -11.23
N GLU A 387 -17.07 -1.25 -12.09
CA GLU A 387 -17.27 -1.48 -13.54
C GLU A 387 -16.00 -1.18 -14.36
N ALA A 388 -14.85 -1.62 -13.87
CA ALA A 388 -13.55 -1.32 -14.48
C ALA A 388 -13.34 -2.01 -15.83
N ASP A 389 -12.58 -1.37 -16.73
CA ASP A 389 -12.07 -2.03 -17.93
C ASP A 389 -10.93 -3.00 -17.56
N ASN A 390 -11.33 -4.18 -17.13
CA ASN A 390 -10.42 -5.24 -16.69
C ASN A 390 -9.41 -5.64 -17.79
N ARG A 391 -9.76 -5.51 -19.08
CA ARG A 391 -8.86 -5.84 -20.18
C ARG A 391 -7.73 -4.83 -20.28
N LEU A 392 -8.07 -3.54 -20.22
CA LEU A 392 -7.09 -2.47 -20.23
C LEU A 392 -6.18 -2.54 -19.00
N LEU A 393 -6.76 -2.63 -17.80
CA LEU A 393 -6.00 -2.63 -16.55
C LEU A 393 -5.05 -3.83 -16.44
N LYS A 394 -5.51 -5.00 -16.87
CA LYS A 394 -4.66 -6.21 -16.96
C LYS A 394 -3.49 -6.01 -17.91
N ARG A 395 -3.74 -5.42 -19.08
CA ARG A 395 -2.67 -5.15 -20.05
C ARG A 395 -1.66 -4.13 -19.52
N LEU A 396 -2.11 -3.10 -18.80
CA LEU A 396 -1.22 -2.12 -18.18
C LEU A 396 -0.34 -2.77 -17.11
N SER A 397 -0.91 -3.60 -16.22
CA SER A 397 -0.12 -4.29 -15.19
C SER A 397 0.90 -5.25 -15.80
N GLU A 398 0.53 -6.00 -16.85
CA GLU A 398 1.44 -6.91 -17.55
C GLU A 398 2.64 -6.16 -18.15
N ILE A 399 2.38 -5.03 -18.83
CA ILE A 399 3.45 -4.17 -19.39
C ILE A 399 4.37 -3.64 -18.29
N GLY A 400 3.81 -3.27 -17.15
CA GLY A 400 4.57 -2.80 -16.01
C GLY A 400 5.07 -3.91 -15.08
N ARG A 401 5.02 -5.18 -15.50
CA ARG A 401 5.49 -6.39 -14.78
C ARG A 401 4.77 -6.66 -13.45
N GLY A 402 3.65 -6.00 -13.18
CA GLY A 402 2.84 -6.23 -12.00
C GLY A 402 1.63 -7.11 -12.30
N GLU A 403 0.66 -7.05 -11.40
CA GLU A 403 -0.58 -7.82 -11.50
C GLU A 403 -1.80 -6.91 -11.46
N PHE A 404 -2.85 -7.36 -12.13
CA PHE A 404 -4.18 -6.78 -12.04
C PHE A 404 -4.98 -7.49 -10.96
N TYR A 405 -5.69 -6.70 -10.15
CA TYR A 405 -6.62 -7.17 -9.15
C TYR A 405 -7.98 -6.50 -9.31
N GLU A 406 -9.04 -7.29 -9.28
CA GLU A 406 -10.42 -6.81 -9.26
C GLU A 406 -10.94 -6.92 -7.84
N ALA A 407 -11.29 -5.78 -7.23
CA ALA A 407 -11.82 -5.74 -5.88
C ALA A 407 -13.34 -5.59 -5.91
N ASN A 408 -14.07 -6.61 -5.42
CA ASN A 408 -15.53 -6.59 -5.36
C ASN A 408 -16.07 -6.02 -4.05
N ASP A 409 -15.25 -6.10 -3.00
CA ASP A 409 -15.54 -5.49 -1.71
C ASP A 409 -14.27 -4.96 -1.04
N LEU A 410 -14.47 -4.14 -0.03
CA LEU A 410 -13.37 -3.49 0.67
C LEU A 410 -12.47 -4.48 1.44
N GLY A 411 -13.01 -5.63 1.86
CA GLY A 411 -12.23 -6.67 2.56
C GLY A 411 -11.29 -7.43 1.62
N GLU A 412 -11.65 -7.57 0.35
CA GLU A 412 -10.75 -8.03 -0.71
C GLU A 412 -9.64 -7.02 -0.99
N LEU A 413 -9.98 -5.73 -1.04
CA LEU A 413 -9.02 -4.66 -1.28
C LEU A 413 -7.94 -4.59 -0.18
N THR A 414 -8.32 -4.75 1.10
CA THR A 414 -7.34 -4.76 2.21
C THR A 414 -6.41 -5.98 2.15
N LYS A 415 -6.95 -7.17 1.87
CA LYS A 415 -6.14 -8.40 1.71
C LYS A 415 -5.15 -8.31 0.54
N PHE A 416 -5.51 -7.61 -0.53
CA PHE A 416 -4.63 -7.42 -1.67
C PHE A 416 -3.35 -6.68 -1.27
N TYR A 417 -3.44 -5.66 -0.42
CA TYR A 417 -2.26 -4.94 0.08
C TYR A 417 -1.32 -5.81 0.92
N ASP A 418 -1.86 -6.73 1.73
CA ASP A 418 -1.05 -7.71 2.48
C ASP A 418 -0.31 -8.70 1.56
N LEU A 419 -0.84 -8.95 0.35
CA LEU A 419 -0.25 -9.83 -0.66
C LEU A 419 0.72 -9.10 -1.60
N LEU A 420 0.54 -7.79 -1.79
CA LEU A 420 1.31 -6.94 -2.70
C LEU A 420 2.81 -6.98 -2.42
N ALA A 421 3.21 -6.88 -1.14
CA ALA A 421 4.63 -6.89 -0.75
C ALA A 421 5.35 -8.18 -1.18
N ARG A 422 4.69 -9.33 -1.03
CA ARG A 422 5.24 -10.63 -1.43
C ARG A 422 5.36 -10.76 -2.95
N ARG A 423 4.37 -10.28 -3.69
CA ARG A 423 4.32 -10.35 -5.16
C ARG A 423 5.30 -9.40 -5.84
N PHE A 424 5.53 -8.24 -5.25
CA PHE A 424 6.47 -7.24 -5.75
C PHE A 424 7.88 -7.76 -5.98
N MET A 425 8.38 -8.62 -5.08
CA MET A 425 9.71 -9.18 -5.26
C MET A 425 9.78 -10.24 -6.35
N ILE A 426 8.70 -11.00 -6.56
CA ILE A 426 8.63 -11.96 -7.67
C ILE A 426 8.73 -11.18 -8.98
N ALA A 427 7.98 -10.09 -9.10
CA ALA A 427 8.00 -9.20 -10.26
C ALA A 427 9.39 -8.59 -10.53
N LEU A 428 10.09 -8.13 -9.49
CA LEU A 428 11.45 -7.57 -9.63
C LEU A 428 12.50 -8.60 -10.06
N LYS A 429 12.31 -9.88 -9.71
CA LYS A 429 13.22 -10.97 -10.07
C LYS A 429 12.95 -11.58 -11.45
N THR A 430 11.84 -11.20 -12.10
CA THR A 430 11.46 -11.70 -13.43
C THR A 430 12.03 -10.76 -14.50
N ASP A 431 12.87 -11.29 -15.39
CA ASP A 431 13.52 -10.49 -16.43
C ASP A 431 12.51 -9.98 -17.48
N ALA A 432 12.64 -8.70 -17.85
CA ALA A 432 11.71 -8.02 -18.77
C ALA A 432 11.64 -8.68 -20.17
N SER A 433 12.67 -9.43 -20.57
CA SER A 433 12.73 -10.18 -21.82
C SER A 433 11.88 -11.45 -21.85
N GLU A 434 11.41 -11.95 -20.71
CA GLU A 434 10.59 -13.17 -20.64
C GLU A 434 9.08 -12.89 -20.76
N LEU A 435 8.67 -11.62 -20.65
CA LEU A 435 7.25 -11.19 -20.64
C LEU A 435 6.79 -10.46 -21.91
N VAL A 436 7.72 -10.13 -22.81
CA VAL A 436 7.39 -9.49 -24.09
C VAL A 436 7.42 -10.57 -25.18
N GLU A 437 6.28 -11.18 -25.47
CA GLU A 437 6.05 -11.59 -26.85
C GLU A 437 6.14 -10.31 -27.69
N GLU A 438 7.18 -10.20 -28.52
CA GLU A 438 7.28 -9.15 -29.54
C GLU A 438 6.07 -9.28 -30.45
N ILE A 439 5.01 -8.54 -30.15
CA ILE A 439 3.90 -8.34 -31.08
C ILE A 439 4.48 -7.53 -32.24
N PRO A 440 4.42 -8.03 -33.49
CA PRO A 440 4.97 -7.34 -34.66
C PRO A 440 4.45 -5.90 -34.75
N GLU A 441 5.33 -4.98 -35.15
CA GLU A 441 4.99 -3.56 -35.36
C GLU A 441 3.87 -3.38 -36.40
N ASP A 442 3.67 -4.41 -37.22
CA ASP A 442 2.72 -4.57 -38.32
C ASP A 442 1.23 -4.56 -37.89
N LEU A 443 0.94 -4.66 -36.58
CA LEU A 443 -0.43 -4.58 -36.05
C LEU A 443 -0.97 -3.14 -35.92
N PHE A 444 -0.16 -2.15 -36.32
CA PHE A 444 -0.49 -0.73 -36.35
C PHE A 444 -0.26 -0.11 -37.75
N GLU A 445 -0.32 -0.89 -38.83
CA GLU A 445 -0.60 -0.26 -40.12
C GLU A 445 -1.93 0.49 -39.98
N GLU A 446 -1.87 1.82 -40.14
CA GLU A 446 -3.06 2.66 -40.28
C GLU A 446 -3.98 1.98 -41.31
N PRO A 447 -5.31 1.93 -41.10
CA PRO A 447 -6.17 1.42 -42.15
C PRO A 447 -5.83 2.19 -43.42
N GLU A 448 -5.34 1.48 -44.45
CA GLU A 448 -5.21 2.05 -45.78
C GLU A 448 -6.52 2.78 -46.05
N GLU A 449 -6.43 4.06 -46.40
CA GLU A 449 -7.58 4.81 -46.89
C GLU A 449 -8.26 3.91 -47.92
N ILE A 450 -9.43 3.38 -47.56
CA ILE A 450 -10.28 2.70 -48.52
C ILE A 450 -10.70 3.84 -49.44
N GLU A 451 -10.01 3.98 -50.57
CA GLU A 451 -10.52 4.76 -51.70
C GLU A 451 -11.94 4.26 -51.93
N GLU A 452 -12.91 5.15 -51.67
CA GLU A 452 -14.30 4.97 -52.04
C GLU A 452 -14.33 4.53 -53.51
N THR A 453 -14.49 3.23 -53.72
CA THR A 453 -14.68 2.62 -55.02
C THR A 453 -16.04 1.95 -54.97
N ASP A 454 -17.04 2.69 -55.46
CA ASP A 454 -18.21 2.26 -56.25
C ASP A 454 -18.68 0.78 -56.17
N GLU A 455 -18.78 0.18 -54.98
CA GLU A 455 -19.36 -1.17 -54.81
C GLU A 455 -20.51 -1.23 -53.78
N VAL A 456 -21.06 -0.09 -53.36
CA VAL A 456 -22.29 -0.05 -52.53
C VAL A 456 -23.57 0.05 -53.38
N GLU A 457 -23.46 0.24 -54.70
CA GLU A 457 -24.63 0.29 -55.60
C GLU A 457 -25.17 -1.09 -56.03
N LEU A 458 -24.52 -2.20 -55.67
CA LEU A 458 -24.87 -3.55 -56.15
C LEU A 458 -25.46 -4.51 -55.11
N ALA A 459 -25.60 -4.09 -53.84
CA ALA A 459 -26.07 -4.97 -52.76
C ALA A 459 -27.41 -4.56 -52.11
N LEU A 460 -28.08 -3.52 -52.63
CA LEU A 460 -29.40 -3.09 -52.11
C LEU A 460 -30.58 -3.32 -53.08
N GLU A 461 -30.35 -3.87 -54.28
CA GLU A 461 -31.43 -4.21 -55.23
C GLU A 461 -31.95 -5.66 -55.14
N GLU A 462 -31.34 -6.55 -54.34
CA GLU A 462 -31.77 -7.97 -54.27
C GLU A 462 -32.69 -8.33 -53.08
N GLU A 463 -32.97 -7.44 -52.12
CA GLU A 463 -33.77 -7.79 -50.92
C GLU A 463 -35.09 -7.04 -50.72
N TYR A 464 -35.45 -6.08 -51.58
CA TYR A 464 -36.80 -5.49 -51.57
C TYR A 464 -37.41 -5.49 -52.97
N GLY A 465 -38.40 -6.36 -53.16
CA GLY A 465 -39.24 -6.37 -54.35
C GLY A 465 -39.78 -4.98 -54.65
N GLY A 466 -39.56 -4.53 -55.88
CA GLY A 466 -39.80 -3.15 -56.29
C GLY A 466 -41.23 -2.67 -56.06
N PRO A 467 -41.42 -1.37 -55.75
CA PRO A 467 -42.70 -0.72 -55.96
C PRO A 467 -42.81 -0.37 -57.45
N GLY A 468 -43.94 -0.77 -58.04
CA GLY A 468 -44.32 -0.36 -59.39
C GLY A 468 -44.42 1.16 -59.52
N ASP A 469 -44.36 1.58 -60.78
CA ASP A 469 -44.73 2.90 -61.28
C ASP A 469 -45.92 3.49 -60.50
N ASP A 470 -45.78 4.73 -60.01
CA ASP A 470 -46.83 5.70 -59.62
C ASP A 470 -46.54 6.46 -58.30
N ILE A 471 -45.35 7.04 -58.06
CA ILE A 471 -45.20 8.16 -57.09
C ILE A 471 -44.07 9.14 -57.52
N ALA A 472 -44.06 9.56 -58.78
CA ALA A 472 -43.14 10.60 -59.28
C ALA A 472 -43.80 11.98 -59.47
N GLU A 473 -45.05 12.15 -59.05
CA GLU A 473 -45.78 13.43 -59.21
C GLU A 473 -46.05 14.20 -57.90
N ASP A 474 -45.75 13.65 -56.71
CA ASP A 474 -46.17 14.28 -55.43
C ASP A 474 -45.05 14.96 -54.60
N ILE A 475 -43.82 15.08 -55.10
CA ILE A 475 -42.70 15.74 -54.35
C ILE A 475 -42.18 17.01 -55.06
N ALA A 476 -42.81 17.44 -56.15
CA ALA A 476 -42.45 18.67 -56.87
C ALA A 476 -43.36 19.88 -56.53
N GLU A 477 -44.29 19.75 -55.59
CA GLU A 477 -45.31 20.78 -55.27
C GLU A 477 -45.27 21.29 -53.82
N MET A 478 -44.14 21.14 -53.10
CA MET A 478 -43.97 21.66 -51.73
C MET A 478 -42.84 22.69 -51.55
N ASP A 479 -42.23 23.17 -52.64
CA ASP A 479 -41.15 24.20 -52.62
C ASP A 479 -41.59 25.56 -53.20
N ALA A 480 -42.89 25.77 -53.36
CA ALA A 480 -43.44 27.04 -53.82
C ALA A 480 -44.80 27.30 -53.16
N LEU A 481 -44.77 27.93 -51.99
CA LEU A 481 -45.82 28.78 -51.38
C LEU A 481 -45.57 28.85 -49.86
N GLU A 482 -44.86 29.88 -49.40
CA GLU A 482 -45.09 30.59 -48.12
C GLU A 482 -44.01 31.69 -47.96
N ASP A 483 -43.99 32.61 -48.93
CA ASP A 483 -43.65 34.02 -48.68
C ASP A 483 -45.01 34.75 -48.71
N GLU A 484 -45.49 35.23 -47.56
CA GLU A 484 -46.17 36.53 -47.38
C GLU A 484 -46.86 36.63 -46.00
N GLU A 485 -46.67 37.80 -45.38
CA GLU A 485 -47.41 38.39 -44.26
C GLU A 485 -47.04 37.96 -42.82
N ASP A 486 -46.16 38.74 -42.18
CA ASP A 486 -46.60 39.75 -41.20
C ASP A 486 -45.43 40.67 -40.79
N GLU A 487 -45.42 41.88 -41.36
CA GLU A 487 -44.84 43.07 -40.74
C GLU A 487 -45.81 43.53 -39.64
N GLU A 488 -45.34 43.73 -38.40
CA GLU A 488 -45.60 44.97 -37.63
C GLU A 488 -44.88 44.95 -36.25
N ASP A 489 -44.27 46.10 -35.98
CA ASP A 489 -43.95 46.70 -34.67
C ASP A 489 -42.61 46.38 -33.97
N GLU A 490 -41.55 47.05 -34.44
CA GLU A 490 -40.53 47.65 -33.56
C GLU A 490 -40.86 49.14 -33.33
N ASP A 491 -41.24 49.47 -32.10
CA ASP A 491 -41.07 50.80 -31.50
C ASP A 491 -40.22 50.61 -30.23
N ASP A 492 -38.90 50.86 -30.33
CA ASP A 492 -38.13 51.62 -29.32
C ASP A 492 -36.66 51.88 -29.78
N TYR A 493 -36.48 53.07 -30.35
CA TYR A 493 -35.29 53.95 -30.49
C TYR A 493 -34.02 53.57 -31.27
#